data_AF-A0A5E4WV59-F1
#
_entry.id   AF-A0A5E4WV59-F1
#
_cell.length_a   1.000
_cell.length_b   1.000
_cell.length_c   1.000
_cell.angle_alpha   90.00
_cell.angle_beta   90.00
_cell.angle_gamma   90.00
#
_symmetry.space_group_name_H-M   'P 1'
#
loop_
_entity.id
_entity.type
_entity.pdbx_description
1 polymer ?
#
loop_
_entity_poly.entity_id
_entity_poly.type
_entity_poly.pdbx_seq_one_letter_code
_entity_poly.pdbx_strand_id
1 'polypeptide(L)'
;MPMTNVPENINFPLHRYPDYTLSDARVARLEDFNTQVSLGAYPMDSLFKDFLAHFKYMGLCDAIRNSLSGGVKSRLLSCAALCHIASIGKGRDFLATQGMLEYADRDALTLLNEIPLSERKAMLGSARLGERYQIVIKFEKIDLNIPLGSLCFGNGQGALTVEETRTLLLDRGSRECSLLQQFAREMTQTRTPGFDAQIGHAWMSAIERCVDGGDMANFSRERLDMLSLGTALRALATKEAGYMPRNDGRLANMLNQTRAAFQRAGNPKECALAYADIGTYLLHSGEINRAREAYRYAGEAFDEAMCALLAVKRVADAKGCRDLALQAYGNARDDEAAASVLDRFNSVAGRQSLEIGGGDAPLTPREVEGHRADWRPALSPFHLSLPGAIASQLASAESASRSAALRKRLSIDSPASETPKGPSTPITVPGSRRGSPQGDVN
;
A
#
# COMPACT_ATOMS: atom_id res chain seq x y z
N MET A 1 -37.64 -13.18 -22.60
CA MET A 1 -37.62 -11.76 -22.20
C MET A 1 -37.08 -10.97 -23.38
N PRO A 2 -37.77 -9.90 -23.82
CA PRO A 2 -37.32 -9.12 -24.96
C PRO A 2 -36.05 -8.35 -24.59
N MET A 3 -35.01 -8.47 -25.41
CA MET A 3 -33.84 -7.59 -25.34
C MET A 3 -34.32 -6.19 -25.69
N THR A 4 -34.42 -5.33 -24.69
CA THR A 4 -34.66 -3.90 -24.87
C THR A 4 -33.49 -3.32 -25.66
N ASN A 5 -33.76 -2.89 -26.90
CA ASN A 5 -32.86 -2.04 -27.67
C ASN A 5 -32.42 -0.87 -26.80
N VAL A 6 -31.12 -0.78 -26.53
CA VAL A 6 -30.51 0.28 -25.74
C VAL A 6 -30.63 1.59 -26.54
N PRO A 7 -31.18 2.68 -25.97
CA PRO A 7 -31.21 3.97 -26.64
C PRO A 7 -29.78 4.46 -26.96
N GLU A 8 -29.54 4.90 -28.20
CA GLU A 8 -28.21 5.37 -28.67
C GLU A 8 -27.67 6.57 -27.87
N ASN A 9 -28.53 7.24 -27.10
CA ASN A 9 -28.22 8.49 -26.43
C ASN A 9 -27.93 8.35 -24.93
N ILE A 10 -27.41 7.23 -24.43
CA ILE A 10 -27.02 7.10 -23.01
C ILE A 10 -25.70 7.83 -22.76
N ASN A 11 -25.69 8.84 -21.89
CA ASN A 11 -24.45 9.52 -21.45
C ASN A 11 -24.28 9.52 -19.91
N PHE A 12 -25.30 9.10 -19.15
CA PHE A 12 -25.27 8.99 -17.70
C PHE A 12 -26.00 7.72 -17.23
N PRO A 13 -25.38 6.55 -17.44
CA PRO A 13 -26.00 5.24 -17.28
C PRO A 13 -26.16 4.89 -15.79
N LEU A 14 -27.12 5.49 -15.09
CA LEU A 14 -27.47 5.11 -13.72
C LEU A 14 -28.91 4.58 -13.68
N HIS A 15 -29.12 3.38 -13.15
CA HIS A 15 -30.41 2.67 -13.14
C HIS A 15 -31.60 3.51 -12.63
N ARG A 16 -31.37 4.33 -11.60
CA ARG A 16 -32.41 5.17 -11.00
C ARG A 16 -32.36 6.64 -11.45
N TYR A 17 -31.60 6.95 -12.50
CA TYR A 17 -31.54 8.30 -13.04
C TYR A 17 -32.47 8.45 -14.25
N PRO A 18 -33.31 9.51 -14.32
CA PRO A 18 -34.26 9.68 -15.41
C PRO A 18 -33.59 9.71 -16.78
N ASP A 19 -34.14 8.94 -17.72
CA ASP A 19 -33.76 8.90 -19.13
C ASP A 19 -32.28 8.57 -19.40
N TYR A 20 -31.52 8.12 -18.39
CA TYR A 20 -30.09 7.79 -18.47
C TYR A 20 -29.21 8.88 -19.11
N THR A 21 -29.65 10.15 -19.02
CA THR A 21 -29.06 11.29 -19.73
C THR A 21 -28.93 12.54 -18.87
N LEU A 22 -27.74 13.14 -18.83
CA LEU A 22 -27.61 14.51 -18.34
C LEU A 22 -28.23 15.48 -19.34
N SER A 23 -28.95 16.48 -18.81
CA SER A 23 -29.44 17.62 -19.59
C SER A 23 -28.28 18.45 -20.14
N ASP A 24 -28.42 19.03 -21.33
CA ASP A 24 -27.42 19.89 -21.97
C ASP A 24 -26.87 20.99 -21.04
N ALA A 25 -27.74 21.63 -20.27
CA ALA A 25 -27.34 22.66 -19.31
C ALA A 25 -26.38 22.14 -18.21
N ARG A 26 -26.50 20.87 -17.81
CA ARG A 26 -25.56 20.23 -16.86
C ARG A 26 -24.26 19.83 -17.53
N VAL A 27 -24.32 19.37 -18.77
CA VAL A 27 -23.12 19.06 -19.56
C VAL A 27 -22.29 20.33 -19.75
N ALA A 28 -22.90 21.43 -20.19
CA ALA A 28 -22.25 22.74 -20.32
C ALA A 28 -21.65 23.23 -18.98
N ARG A 29 -22.35 22.99 -17.87
CA ARG A 29 -21.86 23.35 -16.52
C ARG A 29 -20.64 22.54 -16.11
N LEU A 30 -20.62 21.24 -16.42
CA LEU A 30 -19.46 20.37 -16.17
C LEU A 30 -18.26 20.77 -17.03
N GLU A 31 -18.50 21.09 -18.30
CA GLU A 31 -17.45 21.56 -19.22
C GLU A 31 -16.84 22.90 -18.76
N ASP A 32 -17.67 23.86 -18.37
CA ASP A 32 -17.24 25.14 -17.78
C ASP A 32 -16.40 24.91 -16.51
N PHE A 33 -16.88 24.06 -15.60
CA PHE A 33 -16.15 23.69 -14.39
C PHE A 33 -14.78 23.07 -14.72
N ASN A 34 -14.73 22.07 -15.60
CA ASN A 34 -13.49 21.40 -16.01
C ASN A 34 -12.51 22.36 -16.68
N THR A 35 -13.02 23.29 -17.49
CA THR A 35 -12.22 24.33 -18.13
C THR A 35 -11.59 25.25 -17.07
N GLN A 36 -12.38 25.73 -16.11
CA GLN A 36 -11.88 26.60 -15.04
C GLN A 36 -10.87 25.90 -14.12
N VAL A 37 -11.08 24.63 -13.79
CA VAL A 37 -10.10 23.81 -13.04
C VAL A 37 -8.79 23.68 -13.82
N SER A 38 -8.87 23.38 -15.12
CA SER A 38 -7.70 23.19 -15.98
C SER A 38 -6.89 24.48 -16.17
N LEU A 39 -7.57 25.62 -16.22
CA LEU A 39 -6.95 26.95 -16.27
C LEU A 39 -6.39 27.40 -14.91
N GLY A 40 -6.65 26.65 -13.84
CA GLY A 40 -6.20 27.00 -12.50
C GLY A 40 -6.88 28.26 -11.96
N ALA A 41 -8.19 28.40 -12.18
CA ALA A 41 -8.98 29.54 -11.70
C ALA A 41 -8.80 29.80 -10.20
N TYR A 42 -8.86 31.07 -9.78
CA TYR A 42 -8.78 31.45 -8.38
C TYR A 42 -9.96 32.33 -7.99
N PRO A 43 -10.56 32.13 -6.79
CA PRO A 43 -10.26 31.10 -5.81
C PRO A 43 -10.92 29.73 -6.13
N MET A 44 -10.16 28.63 -5.99
CA MET A 44 -10.66 27.27 -6.29
C MET A 44 -11.82 26.84 -5.36
N ASP A 45 -11.79 27.24 -4.10
CA ASP A 45 -12.80 26.83 -3.12
C ASP A 45 -14.20 27.35 -3.47
N SER A 46 -14.31 28.58 -4.02
CA SER A 46 -15.59 29.11 -4.47
C SER A 46 -16.09 28.36 -5.69
N LEU A 47 -15.20 27.98 -6.61
CA LEU A 47 -15.55 27.18 -7.78
C LEU A 47 -16.11 25.81 -7.37
N PHE A 48 -15.48 25.13 -6.40
CA PHE A 48 -15.97 23.83 -5.90
C PHE A 48 -17.32 23.95 -5.19
N LYS A 49 -17.50 24.97 -4.33
CA LYS A 49 -18.79 25.23 -3.67
C LYS A 49 -19.90 25.51 -4.68
N ASP A 50 -19.59 26.35 -5.67
CA ASP A 50 -20.50 26.74 -6.73
C ASP A 50 -20.92 25.55 -7.61
N PHE A 51 -19.97 24.68 -7.95
CA PHE A 51 -20.25 23.44 -8.67
C PHE A 51 -21.14 22.48 -7.86
N LEU A 52 -20.83 22.24 -6.58
CA LEU A 52 -21.64 21.37 -5.71
C LEU A 52 -23.09 21.86 -5.57
N ALA A 53 -23.29 23.18 -5.45
CA ALA A 53 -24.61 23.78 -5.31
C ALA A 53 -25.44 23.65 -6.60
N HIS A 54 -24.84 23.96 -7.75
CA HIS A 54 -25.57 24.14 -9.00
C HIS A 54 -25.61 22.90 -9.89
N PHE A 55 -24.68 21.95 -9.76
CA PHE A 55 -24.73 20.71 -10.53
C PHE A 55 -25.93 19.83 -10.13
N LYS A 56 -26.27 19.87 -8.83
CA LYS A 56 -27.43 19.20 -8.25
C LYS A 56 -28.74 19.82 -8.72
N TYR A 57 -28.83 21.15 -8.70
CA TYR A 57 -30.05 21.91 -9.02
C TYR A 57 -29.75 22.97 -10.07
N MET A 58 -30.35 22.85 -11.26
CA MET A 58 -30.23 23.85 -12.32
C MET A 58 -31.21 25.03 -12.13
N GLY A 59 -31.49 25.41 -10.88
CA GLY A 59 -32.45 26.45 -10.49
C GLY A 59 -33.67 25.92 -9.71
N LEU A 60 -34.56 26.86 -9.32
CA LEU A 60 -35.70 26.61 -8.42
C LEU A 60 -36.69 25.58 -8.98
N CYS A 61 -37.02 25.64 -10.27
CA CYS A 61 -37.97 24.71 -10.89
C CYS A 61 -37.48 23.26 -10.86
N ASP A 62 -36.18 23.04 -11.06
CA ASP A 62 -35.58 21.70 -10.98
C ASP A 62 -35.50 21.19 -9.53
N ALA A 63 -35.30 22.09 -8.55
CA ALA A 63 -35.39 21.76 -7.14
C ALA A 63 -36.79 21.29 -6.73
N ILE A 64 -37.84 22.00 -7.18
CA ILE A 64 -39.25 21.62 -6.91
C ILE A 64 -39.57 20.27 -7.56
N ARG A 65 -39.21 20.08 -8.84
CA ARG A 65 -39.43 18.81 -9.55
C ARG A 65 -38.72 17.63 -8.88
N ASN A 66 -37.51 17.85 -8.34
CA ASN A 66 -36.78 16.83 -7.59
C ASN A 66 -37.44 16.46 -6.26
N SER A 67 -38.08 17.41 -5.58
CA SER A 67 -38.84 17.12 -4.35
C SER A 67 -40.01 16.18 -4.61
N LEU A 68 -40.64 16.28 -5.78
CA LEU A 68 -41.78 15.45 -6.17
C LEU A 68 -41.37 14.04 -6.61
N SER A 69 -40.13 13.83 -7.06
CA SER A 69 -39.61 12.54 -7.53
C SER A 69 -38.85 11.72 -6.47
N GLY A 70 -39.05 12.03 -5.18
CA GLY A 70 -38.38 11.33 -4.08
C GLY A 70 -36.89 11.62 -3.95
N GLY A 71 -36.38 12.66 -4.61
CA GLY A 71 -35.01 13.16 -4.44
C GLY A 71 -33.89 12.30 -5.02
N VAL A 72 -34.19 11.13 -5.59
CA VAL A 72 -33.17 10.17 -6.08
C VAL A 72 -32.25 10.80 -7.13
N LYS A 73 -32.81 11.50 -8.13
CA LYS A 73 -32.05 12.26 -9.13
C LYS A 73 -31.05 13.20 -8.48
N SER A 74 -31.51 14.01 -7.51
CA SER A 74 -30.68 15.01 -6.85
C SER A 74 -29.57 14.37 -6.00
N ARG A 75 -29.85 13.21 -5.39
CA ARG A 75 -28.84 12.43 -4.64
C ARG A 75 -27.74 11.94 -5.58
N LEU A 76 -28.10 11.29 -6.68
CA LEU A 76 -27.12 10.77 -7.65
C LEU A 76 -26.25 11.89 -8.26
N LEU A 77 -26.83 13.05 -8.56
CA LEU A 77 -26.06 14.21 -9.02
C LEU A 77 -25.12 14.76 -7.94
N SER A 78 -25.55 14.75 -6.68
CA SER A 78 -24.70 15.16 -5.56
C SER A 78 -23.51 14.22 -5.42
N CYS A 79 -23.77 12.91 -5.46
CA CYS A 79 -22.73 11.87 -5.42
C CYS A 79 -21.74 12.07 -6.57
N ALA A 80 -22.24 12.26 -7.80
CA ALA A 80 -21.42 12.47 -8.98
C ALA A 80 -20.55 13.73 -8.90
N ALA A 81 -21.12 14.85 -8.45
CA ALA A 81 -20.36 16.08 -8.26
C ALA A 81 -19.26 15.95 -7.19
N LEU A 82 -19.60 15.32 -6.05
CA LEU A 82 -18.66 15.10 -4.96
C LEU A 82 -17.51 14.18 -5.37
N CYS A 83 -17.83 13.06 -6.03
CA CYS A 83 -16.86 12.14 -6.60
C CYS A 83 -15.93 12.86 -7.60
N HIS A 84 -16.50 13.66 -8.49
CA HIS A 84 -15.72 14.37 -9.49
C HIS A 84 -14.76 15.38 -8.86
N ILE A 85 -15.18 16.15 -7.84
CA ILE A 85 -14.26 17.02 -7.08
C ILE A 85 -13.19 16.20 -6.35
N ALA A 86 -13.56 15.08 -5.71
CA ALA A 86 -12.60 14.18 -5.05
C ALA A 86 -11.61 13.54 -6.04
N SER A 87 -11.92 13.53 -7.34
CA SER A 87 -10.99 13.05 -8.38
C SER A 87 -9.83 14.01 -8.67
N ILE A 88 -9.92 15.26 -8.20
CA ILE A 88 -8.98 16.37 -8.41
C ILE A 88 -8.17 16.60 -7.12
N GLY A 89 -6.86 16.78 -7.18
CA GLY A 89 -6.00 16.92 -6.00
C GLY A 89 -6.37 18.11 -5.11
N LYS A 90 -6.54 19.30 -5.71
CA LYS A 90 -7.04 20.48 -4.97
C LYS A 90 -8.48 20.30 -4.46
N GLY A 91 -9.30 19.55 -5.20
CA GLY A 91 -10.66 19.21 -4.79
C GLY A 91 -10.67 18.31 -3.55
N ARG A 92 -9.76 17.34 -3.48
CA ARG A 92 -9.55 16.51 -2.27
C ARG A 92 -9.17 17.35 -1.06
N ASP A 93 -8.25 18.30 -1.22
CA ASP A 93 -7.83 19.18 -0.11
C ASP A 93 -8.99 20.05 0.40
N PHE A 94 -9.79 20.59 -0.54
CA PHE A 94 -11.02 21.30 -0.23
C PHE A 94 -11.99 20.40 0.57
N LEU A 95 -12.28 19.20 0.08
CA LEU A 95 -13.19 18.27 0.76
C LEU A 95 -12.66 17.81 2.13
N ALA A 96 -11.35 17.61 2.27
CA ALA A 96 -10.72 17.29 3.55
C ALA A 96 -10.93 18.42 4.56
N THR A 97 -10.70 19.67 4.13
CA THR A 97 -10.88 20.88 4.96
C THR A 97 -12.34 21.07 5.38
N GLN A 98 -13.29 20.68 4.53
CA GLN A 98 -14.72 20.73 4.86
C GLN A 98 -15.21 19.50 5.66
N GLY A 99 -14.35 18.52 5.96
CA GLY A 99 -14.76 17.27 6.60
C GLY A 99 -15.66 16.39 5.73
N MET A 100 -15.62 16.57 4.41
CA MET A 100 -16.50 15.91 3.45
C MET A 100 -15.83 14.79 2.64
N LEU A 101 -14.52 14.61 2.79
CA LEU A 101 -13.76 13.68 1.96
C LEU A 101 -14.21 12.22 2.13
N GLU A 102 -14.61 11.81 3.34
CA GLU A 102 -15.16 10.47 3.60
C GLU A 102 -16.49 10.20 2.87
N TYR A 103 -17.30 11.24 2.60
CA TYR A 103 -18.55 11.09 1.87
C TYR A 103 -18.28 10.74 0.41
N ALA A 104 -17.16 11.19 -0.17
CA ALA A 104 -16.80 10.86 -1.54
C ALA A 104 -16.57 9.35 -1.73
N ASP A 105 -16.00 8.64 -0.74
CA ASP A 105 -15.84 7.17 -0.79
C ASP A 105 -17.21 6.46 -0.79
N ARG A 106 -18.12 6.88 0.10
CA ARG A 106 -19.50 6.36 0.17
C ARG A 106 -20.30 6.64 -1.10
N ASP A 107 -20.12 7.83 -1.66
CA ASP A 107 -20.79 8.27 -2.87
C ASP A 107 -20.26 7.53 -4.11
N ALA A 108 -18.95 7.23 -4.16
CA ALA A 108 -18.36 6.41 -5.22
C ALA A 108 -18.95 5.00 -5.22
N LEU A 109 -19.07 4.36 -4.05
CA LEU A 109 -19.76 3.07 -3.90
C LEU A 109 -21.24 3.17 -4.31
N THR A 110 -21.92 4.25 -3.91
CA THR A 110 -23.33 4.50 -4.30
C THR A 110 -23.47 4.57 -5.82
N LEU A 111 -22.59 5.30 -6.51
CA LEU A 111 -22.60 5.38 -7.97
C LEU A 111 -22.30 4.03 -8.62
N LEU A 112 -21.28 3.29 -8.14
CA LEU A 112 -20.95 1.96 -8.66
C LEU A 112 -22.12 0.98 -8.60
N ASN A 113 -22.92 1.04 -7.54
CA ASN A 113 -24.11 0.20 -7.39
C ASN A 113 -25.24 0.56 -8.37
N GLU A 114 -25.23 1.78 -8.92
CA GLU A 114 -26.25 2.26 -9.85
C GLU A 114 -25.86 2.09 -11.32
N ILE A 115 -24.59 1.85 -11.61
CA ILE A 115 -24.10 1.66 -12.98
C ILE A 115 -24.46 0.24 -13.46
N PRO A 116 -25.12 0.08 -14.63
CA PRO A 116 -25.35 -1.22 -15.24
C PRO A 116 -24.06 -2.01 -15.42
N LEU A 117 -24.12 -3.34 -15.24
CA LEU A 117 -22.93 -4.19 -15.28
C LEU A 117 -22.11 -4.07 -16.58
N SER A 118 -22.76 -3.90 -17.73
CA SER A 118 -22.08 -3.70 -19.02
C SER A 118 -21.26 -2.41 -19.04
N GLU A 119 -21.84 -1.31 -18.60
CA GLU A 119 -21.21 0.01 -18.52
C GLU A 119 -20.10 0.01 -17.47
N ARG A 120 -20.35 -0.61 -16.31
CA ARG A 120 -19.36 -0.77 -15.24
C ARG A 120 -18.11 -1.49 -15.77
N LYS A 121 -18.29 -2.58 -16.51
CA LYS A 121 -17.16 -3.32 -17.10
C LYS A 121 -16.34 -2.46 -18.06
N ALA A 122 -16.99 -1.66 -18.90
CA ALA A 122 -16.32 -0.77 -19.85
C ALA A 122 -15.58 0.38 -19.13
N MET A 123 -16.21 0.98 -18.12
CA MET A 123 -15.62 2.00 -17.26
C MET A 123 -14.40 1.47 -16.47
N LEU A 124 -14.44 0.23 -15.98
CA LEU A 124 -13.30 -0.41 -15.32
C LEU A 124 -12.15 -0.67 -16.30
N GLY A 125 -12.44 -1.08 -17.55
CA GLY A 125 -11.42 -1.24 -18.59
C GLY A 125 -10.69 0.06 -18.95
N SER A 126 -11.33 1.22 -18.75
CA SER A 126 -10.75 2.54 -18.97
C SER A 126 -10.22 3.22 -17.69
N ALA A 127 -10.23 2.54 -16.54
CA ALA A 127 -9.78 3.07 -15.25
C ALA A 127 -8.31 3.54 -15.29
N ARG A 128 -7.96 4.70 -14.76
CA ARG A 128 -6.61 5.26 -14.83
C ARG A 128 -6.09 5.71 -13.47
N LEU A 129 -4.80 5.97 -13.38
CA LEU A 129 -4.24 6.72 -12.25
C LEU A 129 -4.56 8.21 -12.43
N GLY A 130 -5.30 8.76 -11.48
CA GLY A 130 -5.59 10.19 -11.39
C GLY A 130 -4.50 10.96 -10.66
N GLU A 131 -4.82 12.20 -10.28
CA GLU A 131 -3.96 12.98 -9.39
C GLU A 131 -3.72 12.23 -8.07
N ARG A 132 -2.51 12.39 -7.51
CA ARG A 132 -2.08 11.69 -6.28
C ARG A 132 -2.14 10.16 -6.39
N TYR A 133 -2.17 9.64 -7.62
CA TYR A 133 -2.19 8.20 -7.93
C TYR A 133 -3.42 7.45 -7.42
N GLN A 134 -4.54 8.14 -7.20
CA GLN A 134 -5.80 7.45 -6.91
C GLN A 134 -6.32 6.73 -8.16
N ILE A 135 -7.05 5.62 -7.98
CA ILE A 135 -7.69 4.91 -9.08
C ILE A 135 -8.97 5.67 -9.45
N VAL A 136 -9.11 6.07 -10.72
CA VAL A 136 -10.26 6.83 -11.22
C VAL A 136 -10.87 6.12 -12.40
N ILE A 137 -12.19 5.91 -12.37
CA ILE A 137 -12.98 5.56 -13.55
C ILE A 137 -13.71 6.80 -14.08
N LYS A 138 -14.02 6.81 -15.36
CA LYS A 138 -14.68 7.92 -16.04
C LYS A 138 -15.93 7.40 -16.74
N PHE A 139 -16.98 8.19 -16.78
CA PHE A 139 -18.11 7.92 -17.68
C PHE A 139 -17.66 8.12 -19.14
N GLU A 140 -17.99 7.21 -20.04
CA GLU A 140 -17.39 7.22 -21.38
C GLU A 140 -17.70 8.48 -22.20
N LYS A 141 -18.95 8.97 -22.11
CA LYS A 141 -19.44 10.07 -22.93
C LYS A 141 -19.48 11.44 -22.24
N ILE A 142 -19.11 11.51 -20.96
CA ILE A 142 -19.08 12.77 -20.20
C ILE A 142 -17.80 12.86 -19.40
N ASP A 143 -17.26 14.06 -19.24
CA ASP A 143 -16.03 14.32 -18.48
C ASP A 143 -16.24 14.31 -16.96
N LEU A 144 -16.94 13.28 -16.47
CA LEU A 144 -17.21 13.04 -15.07
C LEU A 144 -16.41 11.83 -14.58
N ASN A 145 -15.77 12.00 -13.43
CA ASN A 145 -14.82 11.05 -12.85
C ASN A 145 -15.37 10.49 -11.54
N ILE A 146 -15.11 9.22 -11.26
CA ILE A 146 -15.39 8.57 -9.99
C ILE A 146 -14.07 8.03 -9.43
N PRO A 147 -13.54 8.60 -8.32
CA PRO A 147 -12.40 8.02 -7.63
C PRO A 147 -12.86 6.79 -6.85
N LEU A 148 -12.15 5.68 -7.02
CA LEU A 148 -12.44 4.44 -6.30
C LEU A 148 -11.79 4.51 -4.92
N GLY A 149 -12.62 4.58 -3.88
CA GLY A 149 -12.19 4.57 -2.49
C GLY A 149 -12.19 3.17 -1.88
N SER A 150 -11.90 3.09 -0.58
CA SER A 150 -11.78 1.83 0.14
C SER A 150 -13.08 1.02 0.16
N LEU A 151 -14.23 1.70 0.22
CA LEU A 151 -15.55 1.04 0.26
C LEU A 151 -15.88 0.37 -1.08
N CYS A 152 -15.35 0.88 -2.19
CA CYS A 152 -15.49 0.28 -3.51
C CYS A 152 -14.84 -1.11 -3.61
N PHE A 153 -13.90 -1.44 -2.73
CA PHE A 153 -13.18 -2.72 -2.70
C PHE A 153 -13.58 -3.61 -1.50
N GLY A 154 -14.57 -3.18 -0.71
CA GLY A 154 -15.05 -3.94 0.44
C GLY A 154 -15.98 -5.09 0.09
N ASN A 155 -16.70 -5.58 1.10
CA ASN A 155 -17.71 -6.64 0.98
C ASN A 155 -19.15 -6.10 0.91
N GLY A 156 -19.32 -4.78 0.80
CA GLY A 156 -20.62 -4.13 0.75
C GLY A 156 -21.35 -4.34 -0.58
N GLN A 157 -22.67 -4.14 -0.57
CA GLN A 157 -23.48 -4.15 -1.79
C GLN A 157 -22.95 -3.12 -2.80
N GLY A 158 -22.75 -3.57 -4.04
CA GLY A 158 -22.22 -2.73 -5.12
C GLY A 158 -20.69 -2.64 -5.17
N ALA A 159 -19.97 -3.12 -4.14
CA ALA A 159 -18.52 -3.17 -4.16
C ALA A 159 -18.02 -4.09 -5.28
N LEU A 160 -16.78 -3.86 -5.71
CA LEU A 160 -16.15 -4.67 -6.75
C LEU A 160 -15.97 -6.10 -6.26
N THR A 161 -16.31 -7.04 -7.13
CA THR A 161 -15.98 -8.44 -6.93
C THR A 161 -14.46 -8.64 -6.96
N VAL A 162 -14.01 -9.79 -6.46
CA VAL A 162 -12.59 -10.19 -6.54
C VAL A 162 -12.13 -10.17 -7.99
N GLU A 163 -12.92 -10.72 -8.92
CA GLU A 163 -12.57 -10.79 -10.35
C GLU A 163 -12.51 -9.41 -11.01
N GLU A 164 -13.46 -8.52 -10.72
CA GLU A 164 -13.41 -7.14 -11.22
C GLU A 164 -12.18 -6.39 -10.70
N THR A 165 -11.84 -6.57 -9.42
CA THR A 165 -10.67 -5.91 -8.82
C THR A 165 -9.37 -6.45 -9.39
N ARG A 166 -9.27 -7.76 -9.61
CA ARG A 166 -8.11 -8.39 -10.27
C ARG A 166 -7.95 -7.89 -11.70
N THR A 167 -9.03 -7.88 -12.47
CA THR A 167 -9.04 -7.34 -13.83
C THR A 167 -8.59 -5.88 -13.82
N LEU A 168 -9.16 -5.06 -12.94
CA LEU A 168 -8.79 -3.65 -12.80
C LEU A 168 -7.29 -3.45 -12.54
N LEU A 169 -6.70 -4.21 -11.60
CA LEU A 169 -5.31 -4.00 -11.19
C LEU A 169 -4.28 -4.64 -12.13
N LEU A 170 -4.60 -5.79 -12.71
CA LEU A 170 -3.65 -6.67 -13.40
C LEU A 170 -3.84 -6.71 -14.91
N ASP A 171 -5.06 -6.50 -15.41
CA ASP A 171 -5.28 -6.49 -16.84
C ASP A 171 -4.50 -5.34 -17.48
N ARG A 172 -3.88 -5.65 -18.62
CA ARG A 172 -3.16 -4.67 -19.43
C ARG A 172 -4.09 -4.10 -20.48
N GLY A 173 -5.10 -4.85 -20.93
CA GLY A 173 -5.97 -4.43 -22.03
C GLY A 173 -5.16 -3.91 -23.23
N SER A 174 -5.38 -2.67 -23.62
CA SER A 174 -4.63 -1.95 -24.67
C SER A 174 -3.38 -1.19 -24.18
N ARG A 175 -3.05 -1.27 -22.89
CA ARG A 175 -1.96 -0.52 -22.25
C ARG A 175 -0.66 -1.32 -22.28
N GLU A 176 0.45 -0.60 -22.22
CA GLU A 176 1.78 -1.21 -22.12
C GLU A 176 1.99 -1.95 -20.79
N CYS A 177 1.37 -1.46 -19.71
CA CYS A 177 1.51 -2.00 -18.36
C CYS A 177 0.20 -1.89 -17.56
N SER A 178 0.03 -2.77 -16.58
CA SER A 178 -1.14 -2.82 -15.71
C SER A 178 -1.23 -1.62 -14.76
N LEU A 179 -2.39 -1.35 -14.16
CA LEU A 179 -2.53 -0.25 -13.18
C LEU A 179 -1.60 -0.42 -11.99
N LEU A 180 -1.42 -1.65 -11.50
CA LEU A 180 -0.49 -1.93 -10.40
C LEU A 180 0.96 -1.61 -10.79
N GLN A 181 1.38 -1.99 -12.00
CA GLN A 181 2.72 -1.70 -12.52
C GLN A 181 2.96 -0.19 -12.64
N GLN A 182 1.98 0.54 -13.17
CA GLN A 182 2.03 2.00 -13.24
C GLN A 182 2.16 2.60 -11.84
N PHE A 183 1.32 2.18 -10.90
CA PHE A 183 1.35 2.68 -9.52
C PHE A 183 2.69 2.42 -8.84
N ALA A 184 3.21 1.19 -8.95
CA ALA A 184 4.52 0.82 -8.40
C ALA A 184 5.65 1.69 -8.97
N ARG A 185 5.64 1.95 -10.28
CA ARG A 185 6.64 2.81 -10.94
C ARG A 185 6.54 4.26 -10.49
N GLU A 186 5.33 4.80 -10.35
CA GLU A 186 5.16 6.19 -9.93
C GLU A 186 5.54 6.39 -8.46
N MET A 187 5.23 5.43 -7.60
CA MET A 187 5.50 5.52 -6.16
C MET A 187 7.00 5.43 -5.80
N THR A 188 7.84 4.90 -6.68
CA THR A 188 9.31 4.88 -6.49
C THR A 188 9.97 6.20 -6.90
N GLN A 189 9.26 7.11 -7.56
CA GLN A 189 9.79 8.41 -7.94
C GLN A 189 9.88 9.33 -6.71
N THR A 190 11.01 10.05 -6.58
CA THR A 190 11.34 10.89 -5.42
C THR A 190 10.40 12.08 -5.21
N ARG A 191 9.62 12.46 -6.23
CA ARG A 191 8.66 13.57 -6.19
C ARG A 191 7.22 13.07 -6.20
N THR A 192 6.89 12.15 -5.30
CA THR A 192 5.50 11.72 -5.12
C THR A 192 4.65 12.96 -4.71
N PRO A 193 3.69 13.44 -5.53
CA PRO A 193 2.71 14.45 -5.10
C PRO A 193 2.00 14.01 -3.83
N GLY A 194 1.35 14.96 -3.14
CA GLY A 194 0.70 14.74 -1.84
C GLY A 194 -0.13 13.45 -1.82
N PHE A 195 0.40 12.40 -1.21
CA PHE A 195 -0.24 11.10 -1.09
C PHE A 195 -0.93 11.09 0.27
N ASP A 196 -2.27 11.14 0.28
CA ASP A 196 -3.04 11.14 1.52
C ASP A 196 -3.42 9.72 1.96
N ALA A 197 -3.69 9.56 3.27
CA ALA A 197 -3.92 8.26 3.88
C ALA A 197 -5.11 7.51 3.28
N GLN A 198 -6.13 8.19 2.78
CA GLN A 198 -7.30 7.54 2.20
C GLN A 198 -6.98 6.90 0.84
N ILE A 199 -6.11 7.51 0.04
CA ILE A 199 -5.61 6.88 -1.20
C ILE A 199 -4.82 5.62 -0.84
N GLY A 200 -3.96 5.70 0.17
CA GLY A 200 -3.25 4.53 0.69
C GLY A 200 -4.20 3.40 1.13
N HIS A 201 -5.28 3.74 1.83
CA HIS A 201 -6.29 2.78 2.25
C HIS A 201 -7.05 2.17 1.07
N ALA A 202 -7.42 2.97 0.06
CA ALA A 202 -8.07 2.46 -1.14
C ALA A 202 -7.20 1.45 -1.89
N TRP A 203 -5.91 1.74 -2.07
CA TRP A 203 -4.96 0.80 -2.68
C TRP A 203 -4.80 -0.49 -1.89
N MET A 204 -4.69 -0.40 -0.56
CA MET A 204 -4.62 -1.57 0.29
C MET A 204 -5.88 -2.42 0.21
N SER A 205 -7.07 -1.81 0.27
CA SER A 205 -8.32 -2.53 0.14
C SER A 205 -8.44 -3.20 -1.23
N ALA A 206 -7.98 -2.55 -2.31
CA ALA A 206 -7.94 -3.16 -3.65
C ALA A 206 -7.00 -4.38 -3.70
N ILE A 207 -5.81 -4.29 -3.11
CA ILE A 207 -4.85 -5.41 -3.05
C ILE A 207 -5.40 -6.56 -2.20
N GLU A 208 -5.91 -6.26 -1.01
CA GLU A 208 -6.52 -7.25 -0.11
C GLU A 208 -7.72 -7.95 -0.77
N ARG A 209 -8.53 -7.19 -1.52
CA ARG A 209 -9.65 -7.74 -2.28
C ARG A 209 -9.22 -8.70 -3.38
N CYS A 210 -8.07 -8.49 -4.03
CA CYS A 210 -7.52 -9.43 -5.01
C CYS A 210 -7.07 -10.77 -4.40
N VAL A 211 -6.73 -10.76 -3.11
CA VAL A 211 -6.30 -11.95 -2.35
C VAL A 211 -7.48 -12.65 -1.66
N ASP A 212 -8.53 -11.90 -1.34
CA ASP A 212 -9.79 -12.37 -0.72
C ASP A 212 -9.58 -13.21 0.56
N GLY A 213 -8.65 -12.76 1.40
CA GLY A 213 -8.25 -13.48 2.62
C GLY A 213 -7.43 -14.76 2.40
N GLY A 214 -7.13 -15.09 1.14
CA GLY A 214 -6.26 -16.21 0.77
C GLY A 214 -4.77 -15.91 0.93
N ASP A 215 -3.94 -16.80 0.39
CA ASP A 215 -2.49 -16.60 0.31
C ASP A 215 -2.16 -15.57 -0.78
N MET A 216 -1.12 -14.76 -0.56
CA MET A 216 -0.53 -13.87 -1.57
C MET A 216 -0.13 -14.63 -2.85
N ALA A 217 0.11 -15.93 -2.77
CA ALA A 217 0.30 -16.82 -3.92
C ALA A 217 -0.88 -16.80 -4.92
N ASN A 218 -2.08 -16.45 -4.46
CA ASN A 218 -3.27 -16.32 -5.31
C ASN A 218 -3.30 -15.00 -6.07
N PHE A 219 -2.49 -13.99 -5.71
CA PHE A 219 -2.55 -12.66 -6.32
C PHE A 219 -2.23 -12.70 -7.83
N SER A 220 -1.05 -13.19 -8.22
CA SER A 220 -0.69 -13.43 -9.63
C SER A 220 0.35 -14.55 -9.72
N ARG A 221 0.34 -15.26 -10.86
CA ARG A 221 1.40 -16.22 -11.21
C ARG A 221 2.56 -15.55 -11.97
N GLU A 222 2.32 -14.35 -12.50
CA GLU A 222 3.29 -13.63 -13.31
C GLU A 222 4.33 -12.94 -12.43
N ARG A 223 5.61 -13.21 -12.73
CA ARG A 223 6.73 -12.65 -11.98
C ARG A 223 6.69 -11.13 -11.90
N LEU A 224 6.38 -10.46 -13.01
CA LEU A 224 6.37 -9.00 -13.10
C LEU A 224 5.27 -8.37 -12.25
N ASP A 225 4.11 -9.01 -12.15
CA ASP A 225 3.01 -8.54 -11.32
C ASP A 225 3.38 -8.66 -9.83
N MET A 226 4.02 -9.76 -9.44
CA MET A 226 4.49 -9.96 -8.06
C MET A 226 5.60 -8.97 -7.68
N LEU A 227 6.51 -8.62 -8.61
CA LEU A 227 7.49 -7.54 -8.39
C LEU A 227 6.80 -6.20 -8.17
N SER A 228 5.79 -5.90 -8.99
CA SER A 228 5.05 -4.63 -8.93
C SER A 228 4.25 -4.54 -7.64
N LEU A 229 3.63 -5.65 -7.22
CA LEU A 229 2.94 -5.76 -5.95
C LEU A 229 3.87 -5.50 -4.77
N GLY A 230 5.03 -6.17 -4.72
CA GLY A 230 6.01 -5.97 -3.65
C GLY A 230 6.48 -4.51 -3.58
N THR A 231 6.75 -3.91 -4.75
CA THR A 231 7.17 -2.51 -4.86
C THR A 231 6.07 -1.55 -4.37
N ALA A 232 4.83 -1.75 -4.80
CA ALA A 232 3.68 -0.95 -4.38
C ALA A 232 3.45 -1.05 -2.87
N LEU A 233 3.42 -2.28 -2.31
CA LEU A 233 3.23 -2.51 -0.88
C LEU A 233 4.36 -1.89 -0.05
N ARG A 234 5.60 -1.98 -0.52
CA ARG A 234 6.75 -1.37 0.18
C ARG A 234 6.63 0.16 0.23
N ALA A 235 6.21 0.76 -0.88
CA ALA A 235 5.98 2.20 -0.94
C ALA A 235 4.83 2.63 -0.03
N LEU A 236 3.72 1.86 -0.01
CA LEU A 236 2.59 2.08 0.90
C LEU A 236 3.02 1.97 2.36
N ALA A 237 3.77 0.92 2.73
CA ALA A 237 4.32 0.74 4.08
C ALA A 237 5.20 1.92 4.51
N THR A 238 6.01 2.42 3.59
CA THR A 238 6.87 3.58 3.82
C THR A 238 6.05 4.84 4.13
N LYS A 239 4.95 5.07 3.41
CA LYS A 239 4.04 6.21 3.68
C LYS A 239 3.28 6.00 5.00
N GLU A 240 2.78 4.78 5.24
CA GLU A 240 2.06 4.43 6.48
C GLU A 240 2.91 4.65 7.73
N ALA A 241 4.20 4.34 7.67
CA ALA A 241 5.14 4.58 8.76
C ALA A 241 5.35 6.07 9.09
N GLY A 242 5.05 6.97 8.14
CA GLY A 242 5.12 8.42 8.34
C GLY A 242 3.84 9.05 8.89
N TYR A 243 2.70 8.34 8.91
CA TYR A 243 1.44 8.86 9.42
C TYR A 243 1.32 8.73 10.94
N MET A 244 0.58 9.65 11.55
CA MET A 244 0.25 9.66 12.99
C MET A 244 -1.27 9.80 13.18
N PRO A 245 -1.91 8.97 14.03
CA PRO A 245 -1.34 7.82 14.74
C PRO A 245 -0.97 6.68 13.78
N ARG A 246 0.16 6.01 14.03
CA ARG A 246 0.63 4.88 13.24
C ARG A 246 -0.21 3.63 13.53
N ASN A 247 -0.64 2.93 12.48
CA ASN A 247 -1.32 1.64 12.61
C ASN A 247 -0.30 0.50 12.49
N ASP A 248 0.29 0.10 13.63
CA ASP A 248 1.37 -0.88 13.71
C ASP A 248 0.98 -2.26 13.14
N GLY A 249 -0.25 -2.70 13.38
CA GLY A 249 -0.75 -3.97 12.83
C GLY A 249 -0.82 -3.96 11.31
N ARG A 250 -1.32 -2.86 10.72
CA ARG A 250 -1.39 -2.70 9.26
C ARG A 250 0.00 -2.59 8.64
N LEU A 251 0.90 -1.81 9.24
CA LEU A 251 2.27 -1.67 8.77
C LEU A 251 3.01 -3.02 8.77
N ALA A 252 2.91 -3.77 9.88
CA ALA A 252 3.48 -5.11 9.97
C ALA A 252 2.92 -6.06 8.90
N ASN A 253 1.61 -6.00 8.64
CA ASN A 253 0.98 -6.79 7.59
C ASN A 253 1.54 -6.42 6.20
N MET A 254 1.59 -5.12 5.85
CA MET A 254 2.14 -4.65 4.58
C MET A 254 3.59 -5.13 4.37
N LEU A 255 4.46 -5.01 5.38
CA LEU A 255 5.86 -5.43 5.27
C LEU A 255 6.00 -6.94 5.04
N ASN A 256 5.18 -7.75 5.72
CA ASN A 256 5.16 -9.20 5.50
C ASN A 256 4.65 -9.56 4.10
N GLN A 257 3.63 -8.86 3.61
CA GLN A 257 3.09 -9.02 2.26
C GLN A 257 4.10 -8.59 1.19
N THR A 258 4.83 -7.48 1.40
CA THR A 258 5.95 -7.04 0.54
C THR A 258 6.98 -8.15 0.39
N ARG A 259 7.43 -8.72 1.52
CA ARG A 259 8.38 -9.84 1.53
C ARG A 259 7.83 -11.04 0.74
N ALA A 260 6.61 -11.47 1.03
CA ALA A 260 5.98 -12.61 0.36
C ALA A 260 5.89 -12.38 -1.16
N ALA A 261 5.56 -11.17 -1.58
CA ALA A 261 5.49 -10.81 -2.98
C ALA A 261 6.85 -10.89 -3.70
N PHE A 262 7.92 -10.35 -3.10
CA PHE A 262 9.27 -10.43 -3.68
C PHE A 262 9.86 -11.84 -3.66
N GLN A 263 9.59 -12.62 -2.61
CA GLN A 263 9.96 -14.03 -2.57
C GLN A 263 9.28 -14.80 -3.71
N ARG A 264 7.97 -14.59 -3.91
CA ARG A 264 7.22 -15.22 -5.00
C ARG A 264 7.72 -14.79 -6.38
N ALA A 265 8.17 -13.55 -6.50
CA ALA A 265 8.79 -13.02 -7.72
C ALA A 265 10.21 -13.57 -8.00
N GLY A 266 10.80 -14.36 -7.10
CA GLY A 266 12.18 -14.84 -7.25
C GLY A 266 13.17 -13.69 -7.37
N ASN A 267 13.05 -12.68 -6.52
CA ASN A 267 13.98 -11.56 -6.45
C ASN A 267 14.62 -11.50 -5.05
N PRO A 268 15.73 -12.22 -4.83
CA PRO A 268 16.33 -12.36 -3.51
C PRO A 268 16.80 -11.01 -2.94
N LYS A 269 17.27 -10.09 -3.78
CA LYS A 269 17.69 -8.75 -3.35
C LYS A 269 16.52 -7.94 -2.78
N GLU A 270 15.39 -7.88 -3.47
CA GLU A 270 14.21 -7.15 -2.97
C GLU A 270 13.57 -7.86 -1.77
N CYS A 271 13.61 -9.19 -1.73
CA CYS A 271 13.20 -9.96 -0.56
C CYS A 271 14.07 -9.63 0.68
N ALA A 272 15.39 -9.54 0.51
CA ALA A 272 16.33 -9.15 1.55
C ALA A 272 16.07 -7.73 2.07
N LEU A 273 15.80 -6.78 1.16
CA LEU A 273 15.41 -5.42 1.52
C LEU A 273 14.11 -5.39 2.34
N ALA A 274 13.13 -6.21 1.97
CA ALA A 274 11.88 -6.33 2.74
C ALA A 274 12.12 -6.90 4.16
N TYR A 275 13.00 -7.90 4.31
CA TYR A 275 13.42 -8.39 5.62
C TYR A 275 14.13 -7.31 6.45
N ALA A 276 14.97 -6.48 5.83
CA ALA A 276 15.63 -5.38 6.52
C ALA A 276 14.63 -4.30 6.98
N ASP A 277 13.60 -3.99 6.17
CA ASP A 277 12.52 -3.09 6.56
C ASP A 277 11.72 -3.68 7.74
N ILE A 278 11.42 -4.99 7.75
CA ILE A 278 10.80 -5.69 8.89
C ILE A 278 11.67 -5.61 10.15
N GLY A 279 12.97 -5.89 10.02
CA GLY A 279 13.91 -5.80 11.15
C GLY A 279 13.96 -4.40 11.74
N THR A 280 13.93 -3.38 10.88
CA THR A 280 13.90 -1.98 11.31
C THR A 280 12.61 -1.65 12.04
N TYR A 281 11.46 -2.07 11.51
CA TYR A 281 10.18 -1.89 12.18
C TYR A 281 10.15 -2.56 13.58
N LEU A 282 10.57 -3.83 13.67
CA LEU A 282 10.59 -4.57 14.93
C LEU A 282 11.52 -3.93 15.97
N LEU A 283 12.66 -3.40 15.54
CA LEU A 283 13.58 -2.68 16.41
C LEU A 283 12.94 -1.43 17.00
N HIS A 284 12.23 -0.64 16.19
CA HIS A 284 11.49 0.55 16.66
C HIS A 284 10.34 0.19 17.61
N SER A 285 9.75 -1.00 17.46
CA SER A 285 8.73 -1.53 18.37
C SER A 285 9.30 -2.20 19.62
N GLY A 286 10.63 -2.22 19.80
CA GLY A 286 11.31 -2.81 20.96
C GLY A 286 11.49 -4.33 20.91
N GLU A 287 11.15 -4.98 19.80
CA GLU A 287 11.20 -6.44 19.61
C GLU A 287 12.59 -6.92 19.13
N ILE A 288 13.62 -6.67 19.95
CA ILE A 288 15.04 -6.79 19.57
C ILE A 288 15.40 -8.18 19.01
N ASN A 289 14.94 -9.27 19.64
CA ASN A 289 15.30 -10.62 19.19
C ASN A 289 14.71 -10.94 17.82
N ARG A 290 13.44 -10.57 17.58
CA ARG A 290 12.79 -10.76 16.28
C ARG A 290 13.39 -9.85 15.22
N ALA A 291 13.82 -8.63 15.60
CA ALA A 291 14.55 -7.74 14.70
C ALA A 291 15.87 -8.36 14.24
N ARG A 292 16.66 -8.94 15.16
CA ARG A 292 17.91 -9.64 14.81
C ARG A 292 17.67 -10.83 13.89
N GLU A 293 16.64 -11.61 14.17
CA GLU A 293 16.25 -12.73 13.31
C GLU A 293 15.87 -12.27 11.90
N ALA A 294 15.07 -11.21 11.78
CA ALA A 294 14.73 -10.60 10.48
C ALA A 294 15.98 -10.08 9.75
N TYR A 295 16.92 -9.44 10.44
CA TYR A 295 18.18 -9.00 9.84
C TYR A 295 19.08 -10.17 9.41
N ARG A 296 19.09 -11.28 10.15
CA ARG A 296 19.79 -12.51 9.73
C ARG A 296 19.22 -13.04 8.41
N TYR A 297 17.89 -13.14 8.30
CA TYR A 297 17.23 -13.52 7.04
C TYR A 297 17.51 -12.54 5.89
N ALA A 298 17.60 -11.24 6.17
CA ALA A 298 18.03 -10.27 5.18
C ALA A 298 19.48 -10.55 4.69
N GLY A 299 20.40 -10.84 5.62
CA GLY A 299 21.78 -11.20 5.30
C GLY A 299 21.89 -12.44 4.41
N GLU A 300 21.14 -13.49 4.75
CA GLU A 300 21.08 -14.75 3.98
C GLU A 300 20.57 -14.49 2.54
N ALA A 301 19.50 -13.72 2.38
CA ALA A 301 18.94 -13.40 1.07
C ALA A 301 19.84 -12.46 0.24
N PHE A 302 20.57 -11.53 0.85
CA PHE A 302 21.56 -10.71 0.14
C PHE A 302 22.77 -11.53 -0.32
N ASP A 303 23.22 -12.49 0.47
CA ASP A 303 24.29 -13.42 0.10
C ASP A 303 23.88 -14.31 -1.08
N GLU A 304 22.64 -14.83 -1.07
CA GLU A 304 22.08 -15.55 -2.23
C GLU A 304 22.07 -14.66 -3.49
N ALA A 305 21.59 -13.42 -3.38
CA ALA A 305 21.56 -12.47 -4.48
C ALA A 305 22.98 -12.15 -5.00
N MET A 306 23.95 -11.97 -4.10
CA MET A 306 25.36 -11.76 -4.43
C MET A 306 25.91 -12.95 -5.23
N CYS A 307 25.69 -14.18 -4.75
CA CYS A 307 26.16 -15.39 -5.42
C CYS A 307 25.56 -15.52 -6.84
N ALA A 308 24.26 -15.25 -6.99
CA ALA A 308 23.59 -15.26 -8.29
C ALA A 308 24.20 -14.22 -9.27
N LEU A 309 24.53 -13.02 -8.78
CA LEU A 309 25.16 -11.98 -9.60
C LEU A 309 26.60 -12.32 -9.99
N LEU A 310 27.37 -12.94 -9.09
CA LEU A 310 28.72 -13.42 -9.39
C LEU A 310 28.71 -14.52 -10.46
N ALA A 311 27.72 -15.42 -10.42
CA ALA A 311 27.56 -16.48 -11.43
C ALA A 311 27.38 -15.93 -12.85
N VAL A 312 26.78 -14.74 -13.00
CA VAL A 312 26.62 -14.05 -14.29
C VAL A 312 27.65 -12.93 -14.51
N LYS A 313 28.79 -12.98 -13.81
CA LYS A 313 29.92 -12.05 -13.93
C LYS A 313 29.57 -10.56 -13.68
N ARG A 314 28.50 -10.26 -12.93
CA ARG A 314 28.11 -8.89 -12.52
C ARG A 314 28.76 -8.49 -11.19
N VAL A 315 30.08 -8.38 -11.18
CA VAL A 315 30.87 -8.16 -9.95
C VAL A 315 30.51 -6.87 -9.20
N ALA A 316 30.23 -5.78 -9.92
CA ALA A 316 29.88 -4.49 -9.31
C ALA A 316 28.55 -4.57 -8.53
N ASP A 317 27.53 -5.20 -9.09
CA ASP A 317 26.24 -5.39 -8.42
C ASP A 317 26.33 -6.38 -7.27
N ALA A 318 27.12 -7.44 -7.44
CA ALA A 318 27.40 -8.41 -6.39
C ALA A 318 28.07 -7.74 -5.19
N LYS A 319 29.02 -6.81 -5.42
CA LYS A 319 29.65 -6.02 -4.35
C LYS A 319 28.62 -5.22 -3.55
N GLY A 320 27.64 -4.62 -4.23
CA GLY A 320 26.53 -3.93 -3.55
C GLY A 320 25.70 -4.86 -2.66
N CYS A 321 25.40 -6.07 -3.12
CA CYS A 321 24.68 -7.06 -2.31
C CYS A 321 25.53 -7.57 -1.12
N ARG A 322 26.83 -7.77 -1.32
CA ARG A 322 27.77 -8.10 -0.25
C ARG A 322 27.75 -7.05 0.86
N ASP A 323 27.88 -5.78 0.51
CA ASP A 323 27.95 -4.70 1.50
C ASP A 323 26.64 -4.61 2.32
N LEU A 324 25.50 -4.84 1.68
CA LEU A 324 24.19 -4.94 2.35
C LEU A 324 24.07 -6.20 3.23
N ALA A 325 24.60 -7.34 2.79
CA ALA A 325 24.63 -8.57 3.59
C ALA A 325 25.45 -8.38 4.88
N LEU A 326 26.64 -7.77 4.77
CA LEU A 326 27.50 -7.46 5.92
C LEU A 326 26.80 -6.53 6.90
N GLN A 327 26.11 -5.49 6.41
CA GLN A 327 25.32 -4.60 7.25
C GLN A 327 24.20 -5.34 7.97
N ALA A 328 23.47 -6.22 7.26
CA ALA A 328 22.38 -7.00 7.83
C ALA A 328 22.88 -7.96 8.93
N TYR A 329 23.94 -8.72 8.69
CA TYR A 329 24.55 -9.59 9.71
C TYR A 329 25.13 -8.80 10.89
N GLY A 330 25.69 -7.62 10.65
CA GLY A 330 26.12 -6.70 11.71
C GLY A 330 24.96 -6.27 12.62
N ASN A 331 23.80 -5.96 12.04
CA ASN A 331 22.58 -5.66 12.80
C ASN A 331 22.03 -6.91 13.53
N ALA A 332 22.22 -8.10 12.98
CA ALA A 332 21.85 -9.37 13.61
C ALA A 332 22.82 -9.81 14.72
N ARG A 333 24.04 -9.24 14.77
CA ARG A 333 25.19 -9.67 15.61
C ARG A 333 25.71 -11.06 15.24
N ASP A 334 25.77 -11.34 13.94
CA ASP A 334 26.25 -12.62 13.38
C ASP A 334 27.58 -12.42 12.64
N ASP A 335 28.67 -12.28 13.41
CA ASP A 335 30.00 -11.98 12.88
C ASP A 335 30.57 -13.14 12.04
N GLU A 336 30.17 -14.38 12.36
CA GLU A 336 30.60 -15.59 11.64
C GLU A 336 29.99 -15.61 10.22
N ALA A 337 28.68 -15.38 10.10
CA ALA A 337 28.04 -15.30 8.79
C ALA A 337 28.59 -14.13 7.96
N ALA A 338 28.87 -12.98 8.58
CA ALA A 338 29.48 -11.83 7.92
C ALA A 338 30.87 -12.16 7.33
N ALA A 339 31.74 -12.81 8.11
CA ALA A 339 33.05 -13.26 7.64
C ALA A 339 32.93 -14.24 6.46
N SER A 340 31.99 -15.19 6.57
CA SER A 340 31.71 -16.20 5.54
C SER A 340 31.31 -15.59 4.19
N VAL A 341 30.48 -14.54 4.20
CA VAL A 341 30.10 -13.80 2.97
C VAL A 341 31.30 -13.12 2.33
N LEU A 342 32.16 -12.48 3.13
CA LEU A 342 33.34 -11.78 2.64
C LEU A 342 34.32 -12.74 1.94
N ASP A 343 34.56 -13.90 2.55
CA ASP A 343 35.43 -14.94 2.01
C ASP A 343 34.88 -15.50 0.69
N ARG A 344 33.57 -15.80 0.63
CA ARG A 344 32.90 -16.24 -0.60
C ARG A 344 33.07 -15.23 -1.73
N PHE A 345 32.79 -13.95 -1.47
CA PHE A 345 32.93 -12.90 -2.48
C PHE A 345 34.36 -12.82 -3.01
N ASN A 346 35.35 -12.76 -2.12
CA ASN A 346 36.76 -12.63 -2.50
C ASN A 346 37.26 -13.85 -3.29
N SER A 347 36.84 -15.05 -2.92
CA SER A 347 37.21 -16.30 -3.61
C SER A 347 36.72 -16.36 -5.06
N VAL A 348 35.50 -15.87 -5.33
CA VAL A 348 34.91 -15.90 -6.68
C VAL A 348 35.37 -14.70 -7.51
N ALA A 349 35.36 -13.49 -6.93
CA ALA A 349 35.78 -12.28 -7.64
C ALA A 349 37.28 -12.32 -8.02
N GLY A 350 38.13 -12.83 -7.13
CA GLY A 350 39.58 -12.98 -7.40
C GLY A 350 39.87 -13.91 -8.58
N ARG A 351 39.11 -15.00 -8.73
CA ARG A 351 39.22 -15.89 -9.89
C ARG A 351 38.80 -15.21 -11.20
N GLN A 352 37.73 -14.41 -11.19
CA GLN A 352 37.26 -13.71 -12.38
C GLN A 352 38.22 -12.59 -12.83
N SER A 353 38.91 -11.91 -11.91
CA SER A 353 39.92 -10.92 -12.27
C SER A 353 41.14 -11.53 -12.98
N LEU A 354 41.48 -12.78 -12.66
CA LEU A 354 42.57 -13.50 -13.33
C LEU A 354 42.19 -13.93 -14.76
N GLU A 355 40.93 -14.28 -15.01
CA GLU A 355 40.45 -14.64 -16.35
C GLU A 355 40.44 -13.45 -17.32
N ILE A 356 40.04 -12.25 -16.85
CA ILE A 356 39.95 -11.05 -17.71
C ILE A 356 41.34 -10.52 -18.09
N GLY A 357 42.37 -10.80 -17.27
CA GLY A 357 43.76 -10.48 -17.61
C GLY A 357 44.42 -11.39 -18.66
N GLY A 358 43.73 -12.47 -19.09
CA GLY A 358 44.30 -13.54 -19.91
C GLY A 358 44.07 -13.44 -21.43
N GLY A 359 43.22 -12.54 -21.92
CA GLY A 359 43.00 -12.31 -23.35
C GLY A 359 41.52 -12.25 -23.74
N ASP A 360 41.05 -11.08 -24.19
CA ASP A 360 40.29 -10.89 -25.43
C ASP A 360 39.79 -9.45 -25.60
N ALA A 361 39.51 -9.12 -26.87
CA ALA A 361 39.21 -7.81 -27.44
C ALA A 361 38.05 -7.03 -26.77
N PRO A 362 38.04 -5.67 -26.88
CA PRO A 362 37.03 -4.83 -26.26
C PRO A 362 35.61 -5.08 -26.79
N LEU A 363 34.66 -5.25 -25.87
CA LEU A 363 33.23 -5.34 -26.15
C LEU A 363 32.71 -4.07 -26.84
N THR A 364 31.73 -4.23 -27.73
CA THR A 364 31.21 -3.13 -28.54
C THR A 364 30.22 -2.25 -27.74
N PRO A 365 30.15 -0.93 -28.01
CA PRO A 365 29.29 0.01 -27.27
C PRO A 365 27.79 -0.35 -27.24
N ARG A 366 27.30 -1.11 -28.21
CA ARG A 366 25.87 -1.49 -28.33
C ARG A 366 25.40 -2.52 -27.27
N GLU A 367 26.31 -3.30 -26.70
CA GLU A 367 25.99 -4.26 -25.63
C GLU A 367 25.97 -3.61 -24.24
N VAL A 368 26.53 -2.40 -24.12
CA VAL A 368 26.63 -1.66 -22.85
C VAL A 368 25.38 -0.82 -22.57
N GLU A 369 24.64 -0.40 -23.60
CA GLU A 369 23.45 0.48 -23.46
C GLU A 369 22.15 -0.28 -23.14
N GLY A 370 22.01 -1.57 -23.51
CA GLY A 370 20.83 -2.38 -23.20
C GLY A 370 20.71 -2.84 -21.73
N HIS A 371 21.75 -2.62 -20.92
CA HIS A 371 21.85 -3.11 -19.53
C HIS A 371 22.12 -2.00 -18.50
N ARG A 372 22.17 -0.74 -18.95
CA ARG A 372 22.40 0.47 -18.13
C ARG A 372 21.10 1.18 -17.77
N ALA A 373 20.04 0.45 -17.42
CA ALA A 373 18.91 1.07 -16.75
C ALA A 373 19.39 1.56 -15.36
N ASP A 374 19.65 2.87 -15.27
CA ASP A 374 20.00 3.63 -14.06
C ASP A 374 19.10 3.22 -12.90
N TRP A 375 19.65 2.45 -11.94
CA TRP A 375 18.99 2.17 -10.67
C TRP A 375 19.90 2.61 -9.53
N ARG A 376 19.75 3.87 -9.12
CA ARG A 376 20.15 4.31 -7.78
C ARG A 376 19.01 3.94 -6.82
N PRO A 377 19.23 3.13 -5.77
CA PRO A 377 18.22 2.93 -4.76
C PRO A 377 17.95 4.29 -4.10
N ALA A 378 16.70 4.78 -4.19
CA ALA A 378 16.23 5.73 -3.19
C ALA A 378 16.34 4.99 -1.85
N LEU A 379 17.32 5.38 -1.02
CA LEU A 379 17.44 4.85 0.33
C LEU A 379 16.08 5.01 1.00
N SER A 380 15.52 3.89 1.46
CA SER A 380 14.29 3.87 2.24
C SER A 380 14.43 4.90 3.38
N PRO A 381 13.40 5.70 3.70
CA PRO A 381 13.48 6.61 4.86
C PRO A 381 13.68 5.85 6.18
N PHE A 382 13.46 4.53 6.21
CA PHE A 382 13.89 3.66 7.31
C PHE A 382 15.43 3.61 7.51
N HIS A 383 16.22 3.92 6.47
CA HIS A 383 17.69 3.96 6.52
C HIS A 383 18.27 5.34 6.88
N LEU A 384 17.44 6.39 6.97
CA LEU A 384 17.90 7.71 7.36
C LEU A 384 18.02 7.79 8.89
N SER A 385 19.20 7.40 9.38
CA SER A 385 19.67 7.47 10.76
C SER A 385 18.80 6.74 11.79
N LEU A 386 19.35 5.67 12.38
CA LEU A 386 18.99 5.32 13.77
C LEU A 386 19.12 6.60 14.59
N PRO A 387 18.04 7.19 15.14
CA PRO A 387 18.16 8.34 16.02
C PRO A 387 19.10 7.93 17.16
N GLY A 388 20.06 8.80 17.54
CA GLY A 388 21.01 8.50 18.63
C GLY A 388 20.33 8.04 19.94
N ALA A 389 19.05 8.35 20.10
CA ALA A 389 18.18 7.82 21.16
C ALA A 389 18.04 6.28 21.14
N ILE A 390 17.98 5.62 19.98
CA ILE A 390 17.86 4.16 19.89
C ILE A 390 19.20 3.47 20.20
N ALA A 391 20.32 4.04 19.74
CA ALA A 391 21.65 3.55 20.13
C ALA A 391 21.87 3.65 21.65
N SER A 392 21.39 4.74 22.27
CA SER A 392 21.40 4.93 23.73
C SER A 392 20.45 3.95 24.45
N GLN A 393 19.25 3.70 23.92
CA GLN A 393 18.32 2.72 24.48
C GLN A 393 18.85 1.28 24.38
N LEU A 394 19.50 0.93 23.27
CA LEU A 394 20.17 -0.37 23.10
C LEU A 394 21.33 -0.52 24.09
N ALA A 395 22.17 0.51 24.25
CA ALA A 395 23.25 0.50 25.23
C ALA A 395 22.70 0.41 26.68
N SER A 396 21.58 1.07 26.97
CA SER A 396 20.92 1.02 28.28
C SER A 396 20.29 -0.34 28.56
N ALA A 397 19.63 -0.94 27.56
CA ALA A 397 19.06 -2.29 27.68
C ALA A 397 20.16 -3.35 27.85
N GLU A 398 21.30 -3.20 27.16
CA GLU A 398 22.48 -4.05 27.34
C GLU A 398 23.10 -3.91 28.74
N SER A 399 23.20 -2.68 29.26
CA SER A 399 23.66 -2.42 30.63
C SER A 399 22.74 -3.05 31.68
N ALA A 400 21.42 -2.94 31.48
CA ALA A 400 20.43 -3.56 32.37
C ALA A 400 20.48 -5.10 32.33
N SER A 401 20.61 -5.69 31.14
CA SER A 401 20.70 -7.15 30.96
C SER A 401 22.00 -7.72 31.53
N ARG A 402 23.14 -7.04 31.32
CA ARG A 402 24.43 -7.40 31.95
C ARG A 402 24.36 -7.28 33.46
N SER A 403 23.73 -6.23 34.00
CA SER A 403 23.53 -6.04 35.44
C SER A 403 22.65 -7.13 36.05
N ALA A 404 21.59 -7.56 35.36
CA ALA A 404 20.73 -8.66 35.79
C ALA A 404 21.47 -10.01 35.77
N ALA A 405 22.26 -10.28 34.73
CA ALA A 405 23.10 -11.48 34.65
C ALA A 405 24.18 -11.50 35.75
N LEU A 406 24.78 -10.35 36.08
CA LEU A 406 25.76 -10.21 37.15
C LEU A 406 25.12 -10.44 38.54
N ARG A 407 23.93 -9.86 38.80
CA ARG A 407 23.18 -10.13 40.05
C ARG A 407 22.79 -11.59 40.20
N LYS A 408 22.41 -12.25 39.10
CA LYS A 408 22.08 -13.68 39.13
C LYS A 408 23.30 -14.56 39.42
N ARG A 409 24.50 -14.17 38.95
CA ARG A 409 25.76 -14.84 39.33
C ARG A 409 26.14 -14.59 40.79
N LEU A 410 25.98 -13.36 41.29
CA LEU A 410 26.28 -13.01 42.68
C LEU A 410 25.29 -13.61 43.69
N SER A 411 24.07 -13.95 43.26
CA SER A 411 23.06 -14.60 44.11
C SER A 411 23.26 -16.12 44.26
N ILE A 412 24.19 -16.74 43.52
CA ILE A 412 24.47 -18.18 43.61
C ILE A 412 25.45 -18.51 44.75
N ASP A 413 26.17 -17.51 45.30
CA ASP A 413 27.19 -17.71 46.34
C ASP A 413 26.74 -17.33 47.77
N SER A 414 25.44 -17.25 48.05
CA SER A 414 24.95 -17.10 49.43
C SER A 414 24.56 -18.45 50.04
N PRO A 415 25.33 -19.00 51.01
CA PRO A 415 24.93 -20.20 51.73
C PRO A 415 23.69 -19.90 52.59
N ALA A 416 22.70 -20.78 52.45
CA ALA A 416 21.44 -20.73 53.16
C ALA A 416 21.66 -20.71 54.68
N SER A 417 21.15 -19.67 55.34
CA SER A 417 20.87 -19.72 56.78
C SER A 417 19.48 -20.32 56.97
N GLU A 418 19.45 -21.53 57.51
CA GLU A 418 18.23 -22.20 57.95
C GLU A 418 17.61 -21.42 59.11
N THR A 419 16.32 -21.09 58.98
CA THR A 419 15.46 -20.74 60.12
C THR A 419 14.14 -21.51 60.03
N PRO A 420 13.52 -21.86 61.17
CA PRO A 420 12.57 -22.96 61.26
C PRO A 420 11.15 -22.54 60.90
N LYS A 421 10.42 -23.48 60.28
CA LYS A 421 9.00 -23.39 59.95
C LYS A 421 8.13 -23.37 61.22
N GLY A 422 7.35 -22.30 61.39
CA GLY A 422 6.17 -22.26 62.28
C GLY A 422 4.89 -22.56 61.48
N PRO A 423 3.88 -23.23 62.08
CA PRO A 423 2.67 -23.64 61.38
C PRO A 423 1.68 -22.48 61.27
N SER A 424 1.14 -22.23 60.08
CA SER A 424 0.03 -21.30 59.85
C SER A 424 -1.18 -22.07 59.34
N THR A 425 -2.22 -22.05 60.16
CA THR A 425 -3.58 -22.55 59.97
C THR A 425 -4.29 -21.94 58.75
N PRO A 426 -5.24 -22.67 58.12
CA PRO A 426 -6.01 -22.15 56.99
C PRO A 426 -7.19 -21.31 57.49
N ILE A 427 -7.30 -20.08 56.99
CA ILE A 427 -8.50 -19.25 57.12
C ILE A 427 -9.44 -19.59 55.97
N THR A 428 -10.57 -20.20 56.32
CA THR A 428 -11.76 -20.39 55.50
C THR A 428 -12.61 -19.13 55.55
N VAL A 429 -12.98 -18.54 54.41
CA VAL A 429 -14.13 -17.61 54.32
C VAL A 429 -14.90 -17.89 53.00
N PRO A 430 -16.24 -17.84 53.01
CA PRO A 430 -17.07 -18.50 52.01
C PRO A 430 -17.64 -17.55 50.95
N GLY A 431 -18.00 -18.17 49.81
CA GLY A 431 -19.26 -17.99 49.09
C GLY A 431 -19.74 -16.60 48.68
N SER A 432 -19.90 -16.39 47.37
CA SER A 432 -21.09 -15.71 46.87
C SER A 432 -21.47 -16.18 45.47
N ARG A 433 -22.63 -16.85 45.40
CA ARG A 433 -23.42 -17.15 44.20
C ARG A 433 -24.15 -15.89 43.72
N ARG A 434 -24.23 -15.70 42.40
CA ARG A 434 -25.33 -15.09 41.60
C ARG A 434 -25.01 -15.47 40.14
N GLY A 435 -25.78 -16.25 39.38
CA GLY A 435 -27.21 -16.10 39.05
C GLY A 435 -27.37 -14.79 38.27
N SER A 436 -27.65 -14.71 36.96
CA SER A 436 -28.60 -15.41 36.08
C SER A 436 -28.35 -14.92 34.61
N PRO A 437 -29.27 -15.04 33.63
CA PRO A 437 -29.79 -16.23 32.97
C PRO A 437 -29.59 -16.21 31.44
N GLN A 438 -29.74 -17.39 30.82
CA GLN A 438 -30.05 -17.56 29.40
C GLN A 438 -31.38 -16.89 29.04
N GLY A 439 -31.40 -16.17 27.91
CA GLY A 439 -32.61 -15.74 27.24
C GLY A 439 -32.66 -16.39 25.86
N ASP A 440 -33.53 -17.37 25.69
CA ASP A 440 -34.16 -17.75 24.43
C ASP A 440 -35.42 -16.90 24.27
N VAL A 441 -35.65 -16.23 23.14
CA VAL A 441 -36.99 -16.02 22.54
C VAL A 441 -36.86 -15.69 21.04
N ASN A 442 -37.53 -16.52 20.23
CA ASN A 442 -38.14 -16.35 18.89
C ASN A 442 -37.37 -15.79 17.70
#